data_AF-A0A1V6Q6C8-F1
#
_entry.id   AF-A0A1V6Q6C8-F1
#
_cell.length_a   1.000
_cell.length_b   1.000
_cell.length_c   1.000
_cell.angle_alpha   90.00
_cell.angle_beta   90.00
_cell.angle_gamma   90.00
#
_symmetry.space_group_name_H-M   'P 1'
#
loop_
_entity.id
_entity.type
_entity.pdbx_description
1 polymer ?
#
loop_
_entity_poly.entity_id
_entity_poly.type
_entity_poly.pdbx_seq_one_letter_code
_entity_poly.pdbx_strand_id
1 'polypeptide(L)'
;MPRGPVKTYRETQKVLLNSLLHQSKTLRTNPASAPEVSTALFGLIPQVEALKAASMSMASSTRYNAYVTSKPYGYFSHEIPALCDSIIACLFHWGDILVYGDGQRTDGIVVIGIEGVAGRLSV
;
A
#
# COMPACT_ATOMS: atom_id res chain seq x y z
N MET A 1 10.42 -24.66 6.19
CA MET A 1 10.88 -23.62 7.14
C MET A 1 9.93 -22.43 7.03
N PRO A 2 9.39 -21.90 8.14
CA PRO A 2 8.63 -20.65 8.10
C PRO A 2 9.53 -19.53 7.54
N ARG A 3 8.98 -18.71 6.63
CA ARG A 3 9.72 -17.56 6.09
C ARG A 3 10.08 -16.62 7.24
N GLY A 4 11.33 -16.16 7.29
CA GLY A 4 11.77 -15.24 8.35
C GLY A 4 10.97 -13.92 8.30
N PRO A 5 10.78 -13.21 9.42
CA PRO A 5 9.93 -12.01 9.50
C PRO A 5 10.27 -10.91 8.47
N VAL A 6 11.56 -10.70 8.19
CA VAL A 6 12.02 -9.77 7.15
C VAL A 6 11.56 -10.19 5.75
N LYS A 7 11.63 -11.49 5.44
CA LYS A 7 11.19 -12.00 4.14
C LYS A 7 9.69 -11.83 3.97
N THR A 8 8.92 -12.15 5.01
CA THR A 8 7.46 -11.95 5.02
C THR A 8 7.10 -10.48 4.80
N TYR A 9 7.71 -9.55 5.53
CA TYR A 9 7.48 -8.12 5.34
C TYR A 9 7.75 -7.67 3.89
N ARG A 10 8.92 -8.03 3.34
CA ARG A 10 9.30 -7.63 1.98
C ARG A 10 8.40 -8.23 0.90
N GLU A 11 7.94 -9.47 1.09
CA GLU A 11 6.99 -10.11 0.19
C GLU A 11 5.62 -9.42 0.24
N THR A 12 5.09 -9.14 1.44
CA THR A 12 3.83 -8.42 1.61
C THR A 12 3.92 -7.01 1.00
N GLN A 13 5.02 -6.31 1.23
CA GLN A 13 5.30 -4.99 0.65
C GLN A 13 5.28 -5.05 -0.88
N LYS A 14 5.94 -6.06 -1.47
CA LYS A 14 5.99 -6.25 -2.92
C LYS A 14 4.62 -6.58 -3.51
N VAL A 15 3.82 -7.42 -2.84
CA VAL A 15 2.46 -7.76 -3.28
C VAL A 15 1.59 -6.51 -3.32
N LEU A 16 1.57 -5.74 -2.22
CA LEU A 16 0.81 -4.50 -2.16
C LEU A 16 1.24 -3.50 -3.23
N LEU A 17 2.56 -3.31 -3.40
CA LEU A 17 3.11 -2.42 -4.42
C LEU A 17 2.64 -2.79 -5.83
N ASN A 18 2.73 -4.08 -6.16
CA ASN A 18 2.30 -4.58 -7.47
C ASN A 18 0.79 -4.39 -7.67
N SER A 19 -0.02 -4.62 -6.63
CA SER A 19 -1.45 -4.42 -6.70
C SER A 19 -1.83 -2.96 -6.90
N LEU A 20 -1.18 -2.02 -6.19
CA LEU A 20 -1.37 -0.58 -6.39
C LEU A 20 -1.01 -0.16 -7.83
N LEU A 21 0.18 -0.53 -8.30
CA LEU A 21 0.64 -0.20 -9.65
C LEU A 21 -0.23 -0.85 -10.74
N HIS A 22 -0.79 -2.02 -10.48
CA HIS A 22 -1.75 -2.63 -11.39
C HIS A 22 -3.02 -1.78 -11.51
N GLN A 23 -3.57 -1.27 -10.40
CA GLN A 23 -4.74 -0.39 -10.43
C GLN A 23 -4.46 0.93 -11.15
N SER A 24 -3.32 1.57 -10.88
CA SER A 24 -2.96 2.82 -11.57
C SER A 24 -2.81 2.61 -13.08
N LYS A 25 -2.19 1.49 -13.49
CA LYS A 25 -2.05 1.12 -14.89
C LYS A 25 -3.41 0.86 -15.54
N THR A 26 -4.27 0.08 -14.90
CA THR A 26 -5.61 -0.24 -15.41
C THR A 26 -6.40 1.03 -15.67
N LEU A 27 -6.45 1.94 -14.69
CA LEU A 27 -7.14 3.21 -14.80
C LEU A 27 -6.55 4.13 -15.90
N ARG A 28 -5.22 4.15 -16.06
CA ARG A 28 -4.56 4.87 -17.18
C ARG A 28 -4.94 4.32 -18.55
N THR A 29 -4.99 2.99 -18.69
CA THR A 29 -5.23 2.33 -19.98
C THR A 29 -6.70 2.27 -20.36
N ASN A 30 -7.59 2.25 -19.37
CA ASN A 30 -9.03 2.14 -19.57
C ASN A 30 -9.76 2.94 -18.49
N PRO A 31 -9.99 4.25 -18.69
CA PRO A 31 -10.73 5.07 -17.73
C PRO A 31 -12.16 4.57 -17.45
N ALA A 32 -12.78 3.84 -18.38
CA ALA A 32 -14.10 3.25 -18.17
C ALA A 32 -14.10 2.14 -17.09
N SER A 33 -12.92 1.67 -16.65
CA SER A 33 -12.77 0.69 -15.57
C SER A 33 -12.80 1.30 -14.16
N ALA A 34 -13.11 2.59 -14.02
CA ALA A 34 -13.16 3.28 -12.73
C ALA A 34 -14.02 2.56 -11.65
N PRO A 35 -15.21 2.02 -11.97
CA PRO A 35 -16.01 1.26 -10.99
C PRO A 35 -15.31 -0.03 -10.50
N GLU A 36 -14.67 -0.78 -11.40
CA GLU A 36 -13.91 -1.98 -11.05
C GLU A 36 -12.67 -1.63 -10.23
N VAL A 37 -11.94 -0.57 -10.63
CA VAL A 37 -10.77 -0.09 -9.90
C VAL A 37 -11.16 0.38 -8.49
N SER A 38 -12.27 1.12 -8.34
CA SER A 38 -12.79 1.52 -7.03
C SER A 38 -13.00 0.30 -6.11
N THR A 39 -13.71 -0.71 -6.60
CA THR A 39 -13.92 -1.96 -5.86
C THR A 39 -12.60 -2.65 -5.52
N ALA A 40 -11.66 -2.68 -6.46
CA ALA A 40 -10.34 -3.27 -6.26
C ALA A 40 -9.52 -2.51 -5.21
N LEU A 41 -9.61 -1.17 -5.14
CA LEU A 41 -8.93 -0.35 -4.12
C LEU A 41 -9.39 -0.70 -2.70
N PHE A 42 -10.69 -0.87 -2.47
CA PHE A 42 -11.20 -1.36 -1.19
C PHE A 42 -10.69 -2.78 -0.90
N GLY A 43 -10.58 -3.62 -1.93
CA GLY A 43 -9.99 -4.95 -1.83
C GLY A 43 -8.50 -4.98 -1.46
N LEU A 44 -7.78 -3.84 -1.50
CA LEU A 44 -6.38 -3.76 -1.07
C LEU A 44 -6.24 -3.52 0.44
N ILE A 45 -7.29 -3.07 1.14
CA ILE A 45 -7.24 -2.79 2.59
C ILE A 45 -6.68 -3.98 3.38
N PRO A 46 -7.13 -5.24 3.17
CA PRO A 46 -6.55 -6.39 3.88
C PRO A 46 -5.06 -6.59 3.62
N GLN A 47 -4.56 -6.21 2.44
CA GLN A 47 -3.12 -6.29 2.13
C GLN A 47 -2.32 -5.22 2.86
N VAL A 48 -2.88 -4.01 3.03
CA VAL A 48 -2.27 -2.93 3.81
C VAL A 48 -2.22 -3.31 5.30
N GLU A 49 -3.30 -3.89 5.84
CA GLU A 49 -3.34 -4.42 7.20
C GLU A 49 -2.33 -5.57 7.40
N ALA A 50 -2.20 -6.46 6.41
CA ALA A 50 -1.19 -7.52 6.45
C ALA A 50 0.23 -6.94 6.45
N LEU A 51 0.50 -5.86 5.72
CA LEU A 51 1.80 -5.18 5.72
C LEU A 51 2.09 -4.56 7.09
N LYS A 52 1.10 -3.88 7.68
CA LYS A 52 1.17 -3.30 9.03
C LYS A 52 1.51 -4.37 10.06
N ALA A 53 0.78 -5.49 10.06
CA ALA A 53 1.02 -6.61 10.95
C ALA A 53 2.42 -7.24 10.75
N ALA A 54 2.85 -7.43 9.49
CA ALA A 54 4.17 -7.96 9.17
C ALA A 54 5.29 -7.03 9.65
N SER A 55 5.11 -5.71 9.52
CA SER A 55 6.07 -4.71 9.99
C SER A 55 6.24 -4.75 11.52
N MET A 56 5.13 -4.75 12.26
CA MET A 56 5.16 -4.82 13.72
C MET A 56 5.75 -6.14 14.22
N SER A 57 5.38 -7.26 13.57
CA SER A 57 5.94 -8.58 13.88
C SER A 57 7.45 -8.62 13.62
N MET A 58 7.92 -8.04 12.52
CA MET A 58 9.35 -7.95 12.22
C MET A 58 10.09 -7.11 13.27
N ALA A 59 9.52 -5.97 13.69
CA ALA A 59 10.11 -5.11 14.71
C ALA A 59 10.29 -5.84 16.06
N SER A 60 9.30 -6.65 16.48
CA SER A 60 9.36 -7.37 17.76
C SER A 60 10.27 -8.61 17.72
N SER A 61 10.26 -9.35 16.60
CA SER A 61 10.94 -10.65 16.48
C SER A 61 12.38 -10.56 15.95
N THR A 62 12.78 -9.45 15.34
CA THR A 62 14.09 -9.33 14.67
C THR A 62 14.86 -8.06 15.02
N ARG A 63 14.81 -7.65 16.30
CA ARG A 63 15.45 -6.41 16.81
C ARG A 63 16.95 -6.25 16.55
N TYR A 64 17.67 -7.35 16.27
CA TYR A 64 19.12 -7.35 15.96
C TYR A 64 19.43 -7.62 14.49
N ASN A 65 18.41 -7.74 13.63
CA ASN A 65 18.64 -7.98 12.22
C ASN A 65 19.17 -6.70 11.56
N ALA A 66 20.26 -6.81 10.78
CA ALA A 66 20.92 -5.68 10.12
C ALA A 66 19.95 -4.81 9.29
N TYR A 67 18.97 -5.43 8.62
CA TYR A 67 17.94 -4.72 7.87
C TYR A 67 17.09 -3.83 8.80
N VAL A 68 16.68 -4.34 9.96
CA VAL A 68 15.89 -3.60 10.95
C VAL A 68 16.73 -2.51 11.61
N THR A 69 17.97 -2.81 12.01
CA THR A 69 18.86 -1.87 12.71
C THR A 69 19.40 -0.76 11.79
N SER A 70 19.33 -0.93 10.47
CA SER A 70 19.70 0.12 9.51
C SER A 70 18.68 1.24 9.38
N LYS A 71 17.49 1.08 9.95
CA LYS A 71 16.43 2.10 9.98
C LYS A 71 16.36 2.77 11.37
N PRO A 72 15.83 3.99 11.46
CA PRO A 72 15.62 4.66 12.76
C PRO A 72 14.80 3.80 13.73
N TYR A 73 15.05 4.00 15.03
CA TYR A 73 14.23 3.36 16.06
C TYR A 73 12.77 3.72 15.86
N GLY A 74 11.88 2.72 15.93
CA GLY A 74 10.45 2.92 15.73
C GLY A 74 9.97 2.89 14.29
N TYR A 75 10.85 2.82 13.28
CA TYR A 75 10.46 2.81 11.87
C TYR A 75 9.43 1.70 11.55
N PHE A 76 9.74 0.46 11.91
CA PHE A 76 8.86 -0.68 11.63
C PHE A 76 7.72 -0.87 12.64
N SER A 77 7.80 -0.28 13.84
CA SER A 77 6.77 -0.41 14.89
C SER A 77 5.80 0.77 14.95
N HIS A 78 6.15 1.91 14.35
CA HIS A 78 5.36 3.15 14.40
C HIS A 78 5.20 3.80 13.01
N GLU A 79 6.30 4.09 12.30
CA GLU A 79 6.22 4.85 11.04
C GLU A 79 5.51 4.07 9.93
N ILE A 80 5.89 2.81 9.70
CA ILE A 80 5.22 1.96 8.71
C ILE A 80 3.74 1.71 9.07
N PRO A 81 3.37 1.39 10.33
CA PRO A 81 1.96 1.35 10.73
C PRO A 81 1.19 2.65 10.45
N ALA A 82 1.74 3.82 10.78
CA ALA A 82 1.09 5.11 10.51
C ALA A 82 0.95 5.40 9.01
N LEU A 83 1.95 4.99 8.21
CA LEU A 83 1.86 5.02 6.75
C LEU A 83 0.74 4.11 6.26
N CYS A 84 0.61 2.90 6.79
CA CYS A 84 -0.46 1.97 6.43
C CYS A 84 -1.85 2.57 6.73
N ASP A 85 -2.03 3.19 7.89
CA ASP A 85 -3.30 3.86 8.25
C ASP A 85 -3.62 5.01 7.27
N SER A 86 -2.60 5.78 6.88
CA SER A 86 -2.73 6.82 5.87
C SER A 86 -3.11 6.25 4.49
N ILE A 87 -2.52 5.12 4.10
CA ILE A 87 -2.82 4.44 2.84
C ILE A 87 -4.26 3.94 2.83
N ILE A 88 -4.75 3.35 3.93
CA ILE A 88 -6.14 2.92 4.06
C ILE A 88 -7.09 4.10 3.84
N ALA A 89 -6.82 5.23 4.48
CA ALA A 89 -7.61 6.45 4.27
C ALA A 89 -7.57 6.92 2.80
N CYS A 90 -6.41 6.87 2.14
CA CYS A 90 -6.30 7.18 0.72
C CYS A 90 -7.10 6.20 -0.16
N LEU A 91 -7.08 4.90 0.13
CA LEU A 91 -7.84 3.89 -0.63
C LEU A 91 -9.34 4.15 -0.55
N PHE A 92 -9.87 4.47 0.62
CA PHE A 92 -11.27 4.87 0.78
C PHE A 92 -11.57 6.13 -0.05
N HIS A 93 -10.76 7.17 0.12
CA HIS A 93 -10.95 8.44 -0.55
C HIS A 93 -10.91 8.31 -2.08
N TRP A 94 -9.97 7.54 -2.63
CA TRP A 94 -9.88 7.30 -4.07
C TRP A 94 -11.03 6.44 -4.58
N GLY A 95 -11.45 5.42 -3.82
CA GLY A 95 -12.63 4.61 -4.16
C GLY A 95 -13.89 5.47 -4.30
N ASP A 96 -14.11 6.39 -3.35
CA ASP A 96 -15.23 7.33 -3.39
C ASP A 96 -15.13 8.30 -4.57
N ILE A 97 -13.94 8.86 -4.82
CA ILE A 97 -13.72 9.77 -5.95
C ILE A 97 -14.03 9.09 -7.29
N LEU A 98 -13.65 7.82 -7.47
CA LEU A 98 -13.90 7.09 -8.71
C LEU A 98 -15.40 6.77 -8.91
N VAL A 99 -16.19 6.71 -7.84
CA VAL A 99 -17.63 6.41 -7.91
C VAL A 99 -18.47 7.68 -8.06
N TYR A 100 -18.10 8.76 -7.36
CA TYR A 100 -18.92 9.96 -7.24
C TYR A 100 -18.35 11.18 -7.97
N GLY A 101 -17.14 11.10 -8.53
CA GLY A 101 -16.50 12.20 -9.26
C GLY A 101 -16.95 12.35 -10.71
N ASP A 102 -16.70 13.53 -11.29
CA ASP A 102 -17.03 13.90 -12.68
C ASP A 102 -16.17 13.17 -13.76
N GLY A 103 -15.78 11.91 -13.54
CA GLY A 103 -15.09 11.07 -14.52
C GLY A 103 -13.59 11.37 -14.71
N GLN A 104 -13.14 11.54 -15.96
CA GLN A 104 -11.71 11.49 -16.37
C GLN A 104 -10.76 12.41 -15.58
N ARG A 105 -11.25 13.53 -15.06
CA ARG A 105 -10.42 14.49 -14.30
C ARG A 105 -10.04 13.96 -12.91
N THR A 106 -10.93 13.18 -12.31
CA THR A 106 -10.71 12.54 -11.00
C THR A 106 -9.85 11.29 -11.10
N ASP A 107 -9.92 10.56 -12.22
CA ASP A 107 -9.08 9.37 -12.47
C ASP A 107 -7.59 9.72 -12.45
N GLY A 108 -7.21 10.84 -13.09
CA GLY A 108 -5.82 11.30 -13.11
C GLY A 108 -5.26 11.62 -11.71
N ILE A 109 -6.09 12.19 -10.82
CA ILE A 109 -5.72 12.47 -9.43
C ILE A 109 -5.49 11.16 -8.67
N VAL A 110 -6.38 10.19 -8.85
CA VAL A 110 -6.27 8.87 -8.21
C VAL A 110 -5.02 8.13 -8.68
N VAL A 111 -4.72 8.13 -9.98
CA VAL A 111 -3.50 7.55 -10.55
C VAL A 111 -2.24 8.15 -9.91
N ILE A 112 -2.15 9.48 -9.85
CA ILE A 112 -0.99 10.18 -9.27
C ILE A 112 -0.87 9.83 -7.78
N GLY A 113 -1.99 9.78 -7.06
CA GLY A 113 -2.03 9.39 -5.66
C GLY A 113 -1.50 7.97 -5.42
N ILE A 114 -2.00 7.01 -6.18
CA ILE A 114 -1.57 5.60 -6.11
C ILE A 114 -0.06 5.49 -6.35
N GLU A 115 0.46 6.18 -7.38
CA GLU A 115 1.89 6.13 -7.72
C GLU A 115 2.76 6.84 -6.68
N GLY A 116 2.28 7.92 -6.07
CA GLY A 116 2.94 8.58 -4.96
C GLY A 116 3.06 7.65 -3.73
N VAL A 117 1.99 6.94 -3.39
CA VAL A 117 2.02 5.93 -2.31
C VAL A 117 2.95 4.77 -2.65
N ALA A 118 2.88 4.26 -3.89
CA ALA A 118 3.77 3.20 -4.37
C ALA A 118 5.24 3.61 -4.26
N GLY A 119 5.58 4.86 -4.61
CA GLY A 119 6.91 5.42 -4.43
C GLY A 119 7.37 5.41 -2.97
N ARG A 120 6.51 5.86 -2.05
CA ARG A 120 6.82 5.86 -0.60
C ARG A 120 7.01 4.46 -0.03
N LEU A 121 6.27 3.47 -0.54
CA LEU A 121 6.41 2.06 -0.15
C LEU A 121 7.66 1.38 -0.71
N SER A 122 8.36 1.98 -1.67
CA SER A 122 9.52 1.37 -2.32
C SER A 122 10.87 1.70 -1.65
N VAL A 123 10.88 2.59 -0.64
CA VAL A 123 12.06 3.10 0.10
C VAL A 123 12.28 2.35 1.43
#